data_AF-A0A8J4CH37-F1
#
_entry.id   AF-A0A8J4CH37-F1
#
_cell.length_a   1.000
_cell.length_b   1.000
_cell.length_c   1.000
_cell.angle_alpha   90.00
_cell.angle_beta   90.00
_cell.angle_gamma   90.00
#
_symmetry.space_group_name_H-M   'P 1'
#
loop_
_entity.id
_entity.type
_entity.pdbx_description
1 polymer ?
#
loop_
_entity_poly.entity_id
_entity_poly.type
_entity_poly.pdbx_seq_one_letter_code
_entity_poly.pdbx_strand_id
1 'polypeptide(L)'
;PCLGHLSVPATYICTHRWHSITLCMWQVCRTSMLGSVLKMLAANVHSVLPIKLFEVGNIVLLDPSRPLGARYEWRLVAVYCDSASGMNAIQALLDRVMGSLVWLRGGRGR
;
A
#
# COMPACT_ATOMS: atom_id res chain seq x y z
N PRO A 1 -21.20 10.84 28.05
CA PRO A 1 -20.74 10.10 29.24
C PRO A 1 -19.93 8.86 28.84
N CYS A 2 -18.62 9.10 28.70
CA CYS A 2 -17.48 8.21 28.97
C CYS A 2 -17.51 6.74 28.52
N LEU A 3 -16.75 6.43 27.47
CA LEU A 3 -15.88 5.26 27.24
C LEU A 3 -15.38 5.38 25.78
N GLY A 4 -14.11 5.52 25.43
CA GLY A 4 -12.85 5.54 26.14
C GLY A 4 -11.80 5.74 25.05
N HIS A 5 -10.76 6.50 25.38
CA HIS A 5 -9.55 6.73 24.61
C HIS A 5 -9.06 5.45 23.89
N LEU A 6 -9.08 5.41 22.56
CA LEU A 6 -8.18 4.55 21.80
C LEU A 6 -7.61 5.36 20.63
N SER A 7 -6.52 6.06 20.93
CA SER A 7 -5.57 6.53 19.94
C SER A 7 -4.96 5.30 19.27
N VAL A 8 -5.61 4.79 18.23
CA VAL A 8 -5.05 3.69 17.44
C VAL A 8 -4.06 4.32 16.47
N PRO A 9 -2.74 4.10 16.60
CA PRO A 9 -1.79 4.63 15.64
C PRO A 9 -2.10 3.99 14.29
N ALA A 10 -2.09 4.80 13.22
CA ALA A 10 -2.37 4.46 11.83
C ALA A 10 -1.48 3.31 11.30
N THR A 11 -1.74 2.11 11.78
CA THR A 11 -0.96 0.90 11.57
C THR A 11 -1.95 -0.15 11.10
N TYR A 12 -1.71 -0.71 9.91
CA TYR A 12 -2.50 -1.75 9.24
C TYR A 12 -3.80 -1.28 8.57
N ILE A 13 -3.68 -0.73 7.36
CA ILE A 13 -4.70 -0.97 6.34
C ILE A 13 -4.48 -2.40 5.82
N CYS A 14 -4.90 -3.39 6.61
CA CYS A 14 -5.20 -4.72 6.11
C CYS A 14 -6.56 -4.62 5.42
N THR A 15 -6.59 -4.75 4.10
CA THR A 15 -7.78 -4.76 3.26
C THR A 15 -8.62 -6.03 3.47
N HIS A 16 -9.15 -6.23 4.68
CA HIS A 16 -10.22 -7.19 4.92
C HIS A 16 -11.49 -6.40 5.24
N ARG A 17 -12.41 -6.39 4.27
CA ARG A 17 -13.81 -5.93 4.31
C ARG A 17 -14.10 -4.71 3.43
N TRP A 18 -14.05 -4.94 2.12
CA TRP A 18 -14.76 -4.15 1.12
C TRP A 18 -16.25 -4.47 1.21
N HIS A 19 -17.07 -3.60 1.81
CA HIS A 19 -18.52 -3.68 1.57
C HIS A 19 -19.31 -2.36 1.64
N SER A 20 -18.69 -1.19 1.85
CA SER A 20 -19.48 0.05 1.89
C SER A 20 -18.68 1.33 1.61
N ILE A 21 -18.07 1.44 0.43
CA ILE A 21 -17.60 2.76 -0.09
C ILE A 21 -17.82 2.89 -1.62
N THR A 22 -18.56 1.97 -2.22
CA THR A 22 -19.04 2.09 -3.59
C THR A 22 -20.06 3.23 -3.63
N LEU A 23 -19.79 4.30 -4.39
CA LEU A 23 -20.79 4.87 -5.34
C LEU A 23 -20.39 6.12 -6.15
N CYS A 24 -19.19 6.72 -6.07
CA CYS A 24 -18.93 7.90 -6.94
C CYS A 24 -17.55 8.03 -7.63
N MET A 25 -16.50 7.31 -7.19
CA MET A 25 -15.14 7.62 -7.67
C MET A 25 -14.43 6.49 -8.44
N TRP A 26 -15.15 5.50 -8.98
CA TRP A 26 -14.53 4.30 -9.55
C TRP A 26 -15.19 3.82 -10.84
N GLN A 27 -15.26 4.67 -11.87
CA GLN A 27 -15.57 4.22 -13.24
C GLN A 27 -14.34 3.64 -13.97
N VAL A 28 -13.14 3.76 -13.39
CA VAL A 28 -11.88 3.35 -14.03
C VAL A 28 -11.06 2.45 -13.10
N CYS A 29 -10.59 1.32 -13.64
CA CYS A 29 -9.67 0.43 -12.94
C CYS A 29 -8.34 1.17 -12.62
N ARG A 30 -7.81 0.98 -11.41
CA ARG A 30 -6.54 1.61 -11.01
C ARG A 30 -5.38 1.04 -11.80
N THR A 31 -4.63 1.91 -12.47
CA THR A 31 -3.37 1.59 -13.18
C THR A 31 -2.12 1.86 -12.32
N SER A 32 -2.26 2.68 -11.26
CA SER A 32 -1.20 2.98 -10.31
C SER A 32 -1.75 3.10 -8.89
N MET A 33 -1.01 2.55 -7.92
CA MET A 33 -1.30 2.65 -6.49
C MET A 33 -0.67 3.87 -5.83
N LEU A 34 0.32 4.50 -6.48
CA LEU A 34 0.98 5.66 -5.89
C LEU A 34 0.00 6.82 -5.69
N GLY A 35 -0.96 6.98 -6.61
CA GLY A 35 -1.96 8.04 -6.53
C GLY A 35 -2.89 7.92 -5.31
N SER A 36 -3.25 6.71 -4.87
CA SER A 36 -4.07 6.54 -3.66
C SER A 36 -3.28 6.87 -2.39
N VAL A 37 -2.03 6.41 -2.31
CA VAL A 37 -1.17 6.68 -1.16
C VAL A 37 -0.82 8.16 -1.05
N LEU A 38 -0.54 8.84 -2.15
CA LEU A 38 -0.26 10.28 -2.14
C LEU A 38 -1.48 11.12 -1.73
N LYS A 39 -2.69 10.71 -2.10
CA LYS A 39 -3.93 11.36 -1.61
C LYS A 39 -4.06 11.21 -0.09
N MET A 40 -3.75 10.03 0.45
CA MET A 40 -3.74 9.82 1.90
C MET A 40 -2.67 10.65 2.59
N LEU A 41 -1.48 10.76 2.01
CA LEU A 41 -0.41 11.61 2.53
C LEU A 41 -0.82 13.09 2.53
N ALA A 42 -1.38 13.59 1.42
CA ALA A 42 -1.84 14.97 1.30
C ALA A 42 -2.94 15.31 2.32
N ALA A 43 -3.87 14.37 2.55
CA ALA A 43 -4.91 14.54 3.56
C ALA A 43 -4.38 14.53 5.02
N ASN A 44 -3.21 13.93 5.25
CA ASN A 44 -2.60 13.78 6.57
C ASN A 44 -1.29 14.58 6.71
N VAL A 45 -1.08 15.61 5.89
CA VAL A 45 0.15 16.40 5.88
C VAL A 45 0.42 17.12 7.21
N HIS A 46 -0.62 17.37 8.00
CA HIS A 46 -0.53 18.00 9.32
C HIS A 46 -0.19 17.03 10.46
N SER A 47 -0.05 15.74 10.17
CA SER A 47 0.31 14.74 11.18
C SER A 47 1.78 14.86 11.61
N VAL A 48 2.06 14.37 12.82
CA VAL A 48 3.42 14.42 13.39
C VAL A 48 4.34 13.50 12.59
N LEU A 49 5.46 14.05 12.09
CA LEU A 49 6.51 13.28 11.41
C LEU A 49 7.24 12.35 12.39
N PRO A 50 7.74 11.18 11.94
CA PRO A 50 7.74 10.68 10.57
C PRO A 50 6.45 9.94 10.18
N ILE A 51 5.92 10.24 8.99
CA ILE A 51 4.76 9.55 8.40
C ILE A 51 5.26 8.31 7.65
N LYS A 52 4.71 7.15 8.02
CA LYS A 52 5.05 5.85 7.44
C LYS A 52 3.78 5.19 6.94
N LEU A 53 3.63 5.04 5.63
CA LEU A 53 2.44 4.46 5.02
C LEU A 53 2.83 3.36 4.04
N PHE A 54 2.05 2.29 4.00
CA PHE A 54 2.17 1.28 2.96
C PHE A 54 0.78 0.83 2.49
N GLU A 55 0.69 0.47 1.22
CA GLU A 55 -0.51 -0.10 0.60
C GLU A 55 -0.10 -1.34 -0.20
N VAL A 56 -0.80 -2.46 0.02
CA VAL A 56 -0.72 -3.65 -0.81
C VAL A 56 -2.05 -3.82 -1.51
N GLY A 57 -1.99 -4.06 -2.80
CA GLY A 57 -3.18 -4.22 -3.61
C GLY A 57 -2.80 -4.54 -5.02
N ASN A 58 -3.75 -4.35 -5.89
CA ASN A 58 -3.59 -4.75 -7.26
C ASN A 58 -3.96 -3.66 -8.23
N ILE A 59 -3.32 -3.75 -9.38
CA ILE A 59 -3.59 -2.88 -10.50
C ILE A 59 -3.95 -3.71 -11.72
N VAL A 60 -4.65 -3.06 -12.64
CA VAL A 60 -4.95 -3.60 -13.95
C VAL A 60 -4.06 -2.88 -14.96
N LEU A 61 -3.33 -3.66 -15.76
CA LEU A 61 -2.52 -3.16 -16.87
C LEU A 61 -3.07 -3.70 -18.17
N LEU A 62 -3.08 -2.85 -19.20
CA LEU A 62 -3.42 -3.28 -20.55
C LEU A 62 -2.29 -4.17 -21.09
N ASP A 63 -2.68 -5.33 -21.61
CA ASP A 63 -1.76 -6.32 -22.14
C ASP A 63 -2.40 -7.03 -23.34
N PRO A 64 -1.99 -6.69 -24.58
CA PRO A 64 -2.55 -7.29 -25.78
C PRO A 64 -2.16 -8.77 -25.96
N SER A 65 -1.19 -9.28 -25.19
CA SER A 65 -0.81 -10.70 -25.23
C SER A 65 -1.79 -11.61 -24.48
N ARG A 66 -2.65 -11.05 -23.62
CA ARG A 66 -3.63 -11.79 -22.83
C ARG A 66 -4.96 -11.85 -23.59
N PRO A 67 -5.73 -12.95 -23.49
CA PRO A 67 -7.02 -13.10 -24.18
C PRO A 67 -8.06 -12.04 -23.76
N LEU A 68 -7.90 -11.44 -22.58
CA LEU A 68 -8.77 -10.40 -22.05
C LEU A 68 -8.24 -8.97 -22.31
N GLY A 69 -7.09 -8.83 -22.98
CA GLY A 69 -6.46 -7.52 -23.24
C GLY A 69 -5.92 -6.80 -22.00
N ALA A 70 -5.94 -7.45 -20.83
CA ALA A 70 -5.49 -6.90 -19.57
C ALA A 70 -4.91 -7.98 -18.65
N ARG A 71 -4.02 -7.56 -17.75
CA ARG A 71 -3.45 -8.40 -16.69
C ARG A 71 -3.57 -7.73 -15.33
N TYR A 72 -3.66 -8.57 -14.31
CA TYR A 72 -3.70 -8.18 -12.92
C TYR A 72 -2.33 -8.38 -12.29
N GLU A 73 -1.79 -7.34 -11.65
CA GLU A 73 -0.51 -7.40 -10.94
C GLU A 73 -0.70 -7.02 -9.47
N TRP A 74 -0.11 -7.81 -8.56
CA TRP A 74 0.01 -7.43 -7.15
C TRP A 74 1.17 -6.44 -7.01
N ARG A 75 0.90 -5.30 -6.39
CA ARG A 75 1.89 -4.26 -6.11
C ARG A 75 1.85 -3.87 -4.64
N LEU A 76 3.04 -3.57 -4.13
CA LEU A 76 3.27 -2.99 -2.81
C LEU A 76 3.81 -1.58 -3.04
N VAL A 77 3.23 -0.60 -2.37
CA VAL A 77 3.73 0.77 -2.31
C VAL A 77 4.02 1.10 -0.86
N ALA A 78 5.18 1.69 -0.60
CA ALA A 78 5.55 2.20 0.71
C ALA A 78 6.04 3.64 0.55
N VAL A 79 5.63 4.52 1.47
CA VAL A 79 5.99 5.93 1.51
C VAL A 79 6.50 6.26 2.91
N TYR A 80 7.63 6.94 2.95
CA TYR A 80 8.26 7.45 4.15
C TYR A 80 8.45 8.94 3.98
N CYS A 81 7.83 9.74 4.85
CA CYS A 81 7.96 11.19 4.86
C CYS A 81 8.46 11.64 6.22
N ASP A 82 9.57 12.35 6.21
CA ASP A 82 10.27 12.83 7.39
C ASP A 82 10.99 14.15 7.04
N SER A 83 11.43 14.87 8.05
CA SER A 83 12.20 16.11 7.86
C SER A 83 13.62 15.84 7.34
N ALA A 84 14.17 14.66 7.63
CA ALA A 84 15.47 14.19 7.16
C ALA A 84 15.34 13.19 5.99
N SER A 85 16.48 12.87 5.35
CA SER A 85 16.52 11.91 4.23
C SER A 85 16.03 10.52 4.64
N GLY A 86 14.90 10.11 4.07
CA GLY A 86 14.24 8.82 4.31
C GLY A 86 14.71 7.66 3.44
N MET A 87 15.68 7.87 2.54
CA MET A 87 16.09 6.86 1.54
C MET A 87 16.58 5.57 2.20
N ASN A 88 17.41 5.69 3.24
CA ASN A 88 17.97 4.53 3.95
C ASN A 88 16.87 3.65 4.58
N ALA A 89 15.80 4.28 5.08
CA ALA A 89 14.68 3.57 5.70
C ALA A 89 13.88 2.77 4.65
N ILE A 90 13.62 3.36 3.48
CA ILE A 90 12.92 2.68 2.38
C ILE A 90 13.79 1.58 1.76
N GLN A 91 15.09 1.83 1.59
CA GLN A 91 16.02 0.82 1.07
C GLN A 91 16.09 -0.40 2.01
N ALA A 92 16.26 -0.17 3.31
CA ALA A 92 16.28 -1.24 4.30
C ALA A 92 14.94 -2.01 4.39
N LEU A 93 13.81 -1.32 4.19
CA LEU A 93 12.50 -1.98 4.09
C LEU A 93 12.44 -2.89 2.86
N LEU A 94 12.88 -2.40 1.70
CA LEU A 94 12.90 -3.15 0.45
C LEU A 94 13.78 -4.40 0.56
N ASP A 95 14.97 -4.28 1.15
CA ASP A 95 15.88 -5.41 1.39
C ASP A 95 15.24 -6.50 2.27
N ARG A 96 14.52 -6.10 3.34
CA ARG A 96 13.80 -7.03 4.22
C ARG A 96 12.63 -7.73 3.53
N VAL A 97 11.87 -6.99 2.71
CA VAL A 97 10.75 -7.55 1.96
C VAL A 97 11.26 -8.55 0.93
N MET A 98 12.29 -8.19 0.16
CA MET A 98 12.89 -9.10 -0.82
C MET A 98 13.49 -10.35 -0.15
N GLY A 99 14.23 -10.19 0.95
CA GLY A 99 14.76 -11.33 1.70
C GLY A 99 13.67 -12.29 2.19
N SER A 100 12.57 -11.74 2.71
CA SER A 100 11.41 -12.53 3.16
C SER A 100 10.72 -13.26 2.00
N LEU A 101 10.57 -12.60 0.85
CA LEU A 101 9.99 -13.20 -0.36
C LEU A 101 10.87 -14.31 -0.94
N VAL A 102 12.19 -14.12 -0.95
CA VAL A 102 13.16 -15.15 -1.38
C VAL A 102 13.06 -16.36 -0.46
N TRP A 103 13.02 -16.15 0.86
CA TRP A 103 12.88 -17.23 1.84
C TRP A 103 11.56 -18.00 1.64
N LEU A 104 10.44 -17.30 1.45
CA LEU A 104 9.14 -17.94 1.20
C LEU A 104 9.10 -18.78 -0.08
N ARG A 105 9.88 -18.42 -1.12
CA ARG A 105 10.00 -19.23 -2.34
C ARG A 105 10.92 -20.44 -2.16
N GLY A 106 11.97 -20.33 -1.35
CA GLY A 106 12.91 -21.42 -1.06
C GLY A 106 12.40 -22.43 -0.03
N GLY A 107 11.57 -22.00 0.92
CA GLY A 107 11.07 -22.84 2.02
C GLY A 107 9.83 -23.68 1.70
N ARG A 108 9.21 -23.49 0.52
CA ARG A 108 7.98 -24.20 0.12
C ARG A 108 8.27 -25.50 -0.68
N GLY A 109 9.49 -26.01 -0.60
CA GLY A 109 9.98 -27.20 -1.30
C GLY A 109 10.55 -28.28 -0.36
N ARG A 110 9.94 -28.48 0.81
CA ARG A 110 10.16 -29.64 1.67
C ARG A 110 8.83 -30.14 2.23
#